data_AF-A0A938FKI5-F1
#
_entry.id   AF-A0A938FKI5-F1
#
_cell.length_a   1.000
_cell.length_b   1.000
_cell.length_c   1.000
_cell.angle_alpha   90.00
_cell.angle_beta   90.00
_cell.angle_gamma   90.00
#
_symmetry.space_group_name_H-M   'P 1'
#
loop_
_entity.id
_entity.type
_entity.pdbx_description
1 polymer ?
#
loop_
_entity_poly.entity_id
_entity_poly.type
_entity_poly.pdbx_seq_one_letter_code
_entity_poly.pdbx_strand_id
1 'polypeptide(L)' 'MLVLGGGPAGLTTATALAQYGVEHVLVNKHEGTTHTPRAHIANQRTVEIMRHLGRSLGSHKDAGGELLRVMRTILCR' A
#
# COMPACT_ATOMS: atom_id res chain seq x y z
N MET A 1 -0.02 -6.92 -13.30
CA MET A 1 -0.39 -5.48 -13.28
C MET A 1 0.76 -4.66 -12.69
N LEU A 2 0.99 -3.43 -13.16
CA LEU A 2 2.08 -2.57 -12.68
C LEU A 2 1.51 -1.37 -11.92
N VAL A 3 1.91 -1.21 -10.65
CA VAL A 3 1.53 -0.08 -9.79
C VAL A 3 2.76 0.78 -9.55
N LEU A 4 2.66 2.07 -9.83
CA LEU A 4 3.74 3.03 -9.64
C LEU A 4 3.46 3.91 -8.42
N GLY A 5 4.38 3.91 -7.45
CA GLY A 5 4.37 4.74 -6.25
C GLY A 5 3.84 4.03 -5.00
N GLY A 6 4.66 4.03 -3.93
CA GLY A 6 4.34 3.45 -2.62
C GLY A 6 3.60 4.41 -1.67
N GLY A 7 2.76 5.28 -2.22
CA GLY A 7 1.90 6.17 -1.43
C GLY A 7 0.64 5.48 -0.91
N PRO A 8 -0.22 6.17 -0.14
CA PRO A 8 -1.46 5.60 0.37
C PRO A 8 -2.36 5.05 -0.74
N ALA A 9 -2.46 5.73 -1.89
CA ALA A 9 -3.23 5.24 -3.02
C ALA A 9 -2.63 3.95 -3.63
N GLY A 10 -1.33 3.95 -3.96
CA GLY A 10 -0.67 2.79 -4.57
C GLY A 10 -0.61 1.57 -3.66
N LEU A 11 -0.36 1.76 -2.36
CA LEU A 11 -0.42 0.69 -1.37
C LEU A 11 -1.84 0.14 -1.20
N THR A 12 -2.87 0.98 -1.27
CA THR A 12 -4.28 0.54 -1.23
C THR A 12 -4.60 -0.32 -2.46
N THR A 13 -4.20 0.12 -3.66
CA THR A 13 -4.38 -0.65 -4.89
C THR A 13 -3.63 -1.99 -4.84
N ALA A 14 -2.37 -1.99 -4.42
CA ALA A 14 -1.58 -3.22 -4.27
C ALA A 14 -2.23 -4.19 -3.27
N THR A 15 -2.72 -3.69 -2.14
CA THR A 15 -3.41 -4.50 -1.13
C THR A 15 -4.72 -5.09 -1.67
N ALA A 16 -5.50 -4.31 -2.41
CA ALA A 16 -6.72 -4.79 -3.05
C ALA A 16 -6.40 -5.89 -4.09
N LEU A 17 -5.41 -5.66 -4.95
CA LEU A 17 -4.98 -6.66 -5.95
C LEU A 17 -4.48 -7.95 -5.28
N ALA A 18 -3.75 -7.85 -4.17
CA ALA A 18 -3.31 -9.00 -3.39
C ALA A 18 -4.50 -9.79 -2.82
N GLN A 19 -5.51 -9.11 -2.27
CA GLN A 19 -6.72 -9.76 -1.75
C GLN A 19 -7.51 -10.48 -2.85
N TYR A 20 -7.54 -9.94 -4.07
CA TYR A 20 -8.16 -10.59 -5.22
C TYR A 20 -7.27 -11.67 -5.86
N GLY A 21 -6.08 -11.95 -5.33
CA GLY A 21 -5.17 -12.96 -5.86
C GLY A 21 -4.51 -12.58 -7.19
N VAL A 22 -4.49 -11.29 -7.53
CA VAL A 22 -3.94 -10.79 -8.81
C VAL A 22 -2.44 -10.52 -8.65
N GLU A 23 -1.62 -11.15 -9.49
CA GLU A 23 -0.18 -10.89 -9.52
C GLU A 23 0.11 -9.46 -10.01
N HIS A 24 0.87 -8.73 -9.20
CA HIS A 24 1.22 -7.35 -9.48
C HIS A 24 2.61 -6.99 -8.97
N VAL A 25 3.16 -5.96 -9.58
CA VAL A 25 4.46 -5.39 -9.22
C VAL A 25 4.21 -3.96 -8.74
N LEU A 26 4.75 -3.64 -7.57
CA LEU A 26 4.74 -2.28 -7.02
C LEU A 26 6.14 -1.69 -7.17
N VAL A 27 6.26 -0.58 -7.90
CA VAL A 27 7.54 0.12 -8.05
C VAL A 27 7.48 1.40 -7.24
N ASN A 28 8.43 1.59 -6.32
CA ASN A 28 8.57 2.84 -5.59
C ASN A 28 9.95 3.46 -5.82
N LYS A 29 10.02 4.79 -5.82
CA LYS A 29 11.31 5.51 -5.87
C LYS A 29 11.99 5.56 -4.51
N HIS A 30 11.19 5.61 -3.45
CA HIS A 30 11.68 5.75 -2.08
C HIS A 30 11.59 4.40 -1.36
N GLU A 31 12.60 4.08 -0.57
CA GLU A 31 12.69 2.81 0.18
C GLU A 31 11.62 2.68 1.27
N GLY A 32 11.06 3.80 1.72
CA GLY A 32 10.05 3.81 2.78
C GLY A 32 9.09 4.99 2.70
N THR A 33 8.23 5.05 3.72
CA THR A 33 7.30 6.16 3.93
C THR A 33 8.00 7.33 4.62
N THR A 34 7.60 8.54 4.30
CA THR A 34 8.14 9.75 4.95
C THR A 34 7.63 9.84 6.39
N HIS A 35 8.49 10.29 7.32
CA HIS A 35 8.11 10.48 8.74
C HIS A 35 7.15 11.65 8.97
N THR A 36 7.02 12.56 8.00
CA THR A 36 6.06 13.67 8.05
C THR A 36 4.72 13.24 7.43
N PRO A 37 3.61 13.31 8.18
CA PRO A 37 2.31 12.90 7.68
C PRO A 37 1.83 13.89 6.61
N ARG A 38 1.73 13.41 5.36
CA ARG A 38 1.13 14.19 4.26
C ARG A 38 -0.39 14.03 4.16
N ALA A 39 -0.89 12.84 4.55
CA ALA A 39 -2.32 12.55 4.64
C ALA A 39 -2.78 12.68 6.10
N HIS A 40 -3.29 13.85 6.47
CA HIS A 40 -3.74 14.15 7.84
C HIS A 40 -5.27 14.02 8.00
N ILE A 41 -6.01 13.87 6.90
CA ILE A 41 -7.46 13.67 6.88
C ILE A 41 -7.75 12.37 6.13
N ALA A 42 -8.52 11.49 6.77
CA ALA A 42 -9.15 10.35 6.12
C ALA A 42 -10.66 10.48 6.32
N ASN A 43 -11.44 10.31 5.26
CA ASN A 43 -12.89 10.31 5.36
C ASN A 43 -13.36 8.98 6.00
N GLN A 44 -14.58 8.96 6.56
CA GLN A 44 -15.21 7.75 7.11
C GLN A 44 -15.17 6.60 6.10
N ARG A 45 -15.49 6.90 4.84
CA ARG A 45 -15.46 5.90 3.78
C ARG A 45 -14.07 5.30 3.55
N THR A 46 -13.01 6.10 3.71
CA THR A 46 -11.63 5.62 3.60
C THR A 46 -11.32 4.62 4.72
N VAL A 47 -11.79 4.89 5.94
CA VAL A 47 -11.65 3.98 7.09
C VAL A 47 -12.39 2.67 6.84
N GLU A 48 -13.63 2.73 6.34
CA GLU A 48 -14.43 1.54 6.00
C GLU A 48 -13.75 0.67 4.95
N ILE A 49 -13.25 1.29 3.87
CA ILE A 49 -12.53 0.58 2.80
C ILE A 49 -11.27 -0.07 3.36
N MET A 50 -10.48 0.66 4.15
CA MET A 50 -9.25 0.12 4.72
C MET A 50 -9.53 -1.05 5.67
N ARG A 51 -10.61 -0.99 6.45
CA ARG A 51 -11.08 -2.08 7.30
C ARG A 51 -11.49 -3.32 6.49
N HIS A 52 -12.15 -3.11 5.35
CA HIS A 52 -12.48 -4.21 4.42
C HIS A 52 -11.22 -4.87 3.84
N LEU A 53 -10.19 -4.06 3.58
CA LEU A 53 -8.87 -4.54 3.16
C LEU A 53 -8.05 -5.18 4.30
N GLY A 54 -8.61 -5.30 5.52
CA GLY A 54 -7.94 -5.91 6.68
C GLY A 54 -6.81 -5.07 7.26
N ARG A 55 -6.81 -3.75 7.03
CA ARG A 55 -5.76 -2.83 7.47
C ARG A 55 -6.33 -1.68 8.31
N SER A 56 -5.50 -1.12 9.18
CA SER A 56 -5.81 0.11 9.92
C SER A 56 -5.02 1.29 9.32
N LEU A 57 -5.60 2.49 9.32
CA LEU A 57 -5.00 3.69 8.71
C LEU A 57 -3.66 4.13 9.33
N GLY A 58 -3.23 3.53 10.45
CA GLY A 58 -1.94 3.80 11.08
C GLY A 58 -0.79 2.87 10.62
N SER A 59 -1.10 1.77 9.94
CA SER A 59 -0.14 0.68 9.68
C SER A 59 0.65 0.83 8.37
N HIS A 60 0.85 2.06 7.89
CA HIS A 60 1.57 2.33 6.63
C HIS A 60 3.06 1.96 6.68
N LYS A 61 3.60 1.69 7.87
CA LYS A 61 5.02 1.33 8.07
C LYS A 61 5.35 -0.11 7.66
N ASP A 62 4.34 -0.99 7.61
CA ASP A 62 4.56 -2.44 7.64
C ASP A 62 3.99 -3.19 6.42
N ALA A 63 3.41 -2.47 5.45
CA ALA A 63 2.83 -3.09 4.26
C ALA A 63 3.85 -3.87 3.40
N GLY A 64 5.15 -3.70 3.65
CA GLY A 64 6.22 -4.44 2.98
C GLY A 64 6.49 -5.86 3.51
N GLY A 65 6.14 -6.17 4.77
CA GLY A 65 6.60 -7.40 5.44
C GLY A 65 5.76 -8.65 5.14
N GLU A 66 4.42 -8.51 5.15
CA GLU A 66 3.50 -9.65 5.08
C GLU A 66 2.90 -9.90 3.67
N LEU A 67 3.11 -8.97 2.72
CA LEU A 67 2.61 -9.07 1.33
C LEU A 67 3.56 -9.75 0.33
N LEU A 68 4.75 -10.16 0.77
CA LEU A 68 5.87 -10.54 -0.11
C LEU A 68 5.63 -11.82 -0.94
N ARG A 69 4.60 -12.62 -0.61
CA ARG A 69 4.32 -13.89 -1.32
C ARG A 69 3.68 -13.70 -2.70
N VAL A 70 3.02 -12.56 -2.95
CA VAL A 70 2.35 -12.25 -4.24
C VAL A 70 2.85 -10.92 -4.84
N MET A 71 3.58 -10.13 -4.07
CA MET A 71 4.01 -8.78 -4.42
C MET A 71 5.52 -8.74 -4.65
N ARG A 72 5.94 -8.59 -5.91
CA ARG A 72 7.32 -8.18 -6.22
C ARG A 72 7.40 -6.67 -6.08
N THR A 73 8.03 -6.19 -5.01
CA THR A 73 8.32 -4.76 -4.83
C THR A 73 9.68 -4.45 -5.45
N ILE A 74 9.72 -3.47 -6.37
CA ILE A 74 10.97 -3.02 -6.99
C ILE A 74 11.25 -1.60 -6.51
N LEU A 75 12.39 -1.39 -5.87
CA LEU A 75 12.91 -0.07 -5.56
C LEU A 75 13.68 0.44 -6.78
N CYS A 76 13.23 1.55 -7.34
CA CYS A 76 13.92 2.21 -8.44
C CYS A 76 15.09 3.01 -7.87
N ARG A 77 16.33 2.52 -8.04
CA ARG A 77 17.57 3.16 -7.56
C ARG A 77 17.97 4.33 -8.46
#